data_AF-A0A2K8SKL8-F1
#
_entry.id   AF-A0A2K8SKL8-F1
#
_cell.length_a   1.000
_cell.length_b   1.000
_cell.length_c   1.000
_cell.angle_alpha   90.00
_cell.angle_beta   90.00
_cell.angle_gamma   90.00
#
_symmetry.space_group_name_H-M   'P 1'
#
loop_
_entity.id
_entity.type
_entity.pdbx_description
1 polymer ?
#
loop_
_entity_poly.entity_id
_entity_poly.type
_entity_poly.pdbx_seq_one_letter_code
_entity_poly.pdbx_strand_id
1 'polypeptide(L)'
;MLAITQTPLFSYEATQSAARIVKDFVYDLYFPVHGLSSKDIFTYCPTLISIESMVYQVDLVAENAKAVNVVQTENQDFQTLTMQKYSFFKLLKKLDFYDPEIEKQLAMGEEFVKLENKVTAGGVIDHSEVMRIAELRSSDVRLLHCILFRLLGKPYDEKLLSLLWPVEVIADIVNDFIDYADDVNQDQYNTYRMFVKLYKEKAPDYIKAELDKYENSFKDQLNLFSIDDKQSLISACSQFLKAHSAEIPQPILE
;
A
#
# COMPACT_ATOMS: atom_id res chain seq x y z
N MET A 1 11.99 39.94 11.73
CA MET A 1 11.21 38.69 11.81
C MET A 1 11.36 38.00 10.46
N LEU A 2 12.20 36.97 10.36
CA LEU A 2 12.29 36.18 9.13
C LEU A 2 10.97 35.42 8.99
N ALA A 3 10.20 35.73 7.95
CA ALA A 3 9.05 34.92 7.59
C ALA A 3 9.59 33.55 7.21
N ILE A 4 9.45 32.58 8.11
CA ILE A 4 9.57 31.17 7.73
C ILE A 4 8.32 30.90 6.91
N THR A 5 8.40 31.08 5.59
CA THR A 5 7.39 30.53 4.69
C THR A 5 7.52 29.01 4.76
N GLN A 6 6.78 28.41 5.70
CA GLN A 6 6.61 26.97 5.77
C GLN A 6 5.73 26.59 4.59
N THR A 7 6.32 26.02 3.54
CA THR A 7 5.55 25.37 2.49
C THR A 7 4.88 24.13 3.10
N PRO A 8 3.54 24.02 3.09
CA PRO A 8 2.86 22.83 3.58
C PRO A 8 3.25 21.64 2.71
N LEU A 9 3.69 20.56 3.35
CA LEU A 9 4.17 19.35 2.64
C LEU A 9 3.01 18.45 2.20
N PHE A 10 1.93 18.40 2.97
CA PHE A 10 0.75 17.60 2.70
C PHE A 10 -0.51 18.27 3.28
N SER A 11 -1.67 17.91 2.75
CA SER A 11 -2.97 18.44 3.18
C SER A 11 -3.51 17.76 4.44
N TYR A 12 -4.56 18.36 5.02
CA TYR A 12 -5.31 17.74 6.11
C TYR A 12 -5.99 16.44 5.67
N GLU A 13 -6.54 16.41 4.46
CA GLU A 13 -7.15 15.21 3.85
C GLU A 13 -6.12 14.08 3.74
N ALA A 14 -4.92 14.37 3.23
CA ALA A 14 -3.83 13.40 3.18
C ALA A 14 -3.50 12.84 4.57
N THR A 15 -3.58 13.68 5.61
CA THR A 15 -3.37 13.26 7.00
C THR A 15 -4.48 12.35 7.52
N GLN A 16 -5.74 12.62 7.16
CA GLN A 16 -6.85 11.75 7.55
C GLN A 16 -6.78 10.39 6.86
N SER A 17 -6.50 10.38 5.55
CA SER A 17 -6.31 9.14 4.79
C SER A 17 -5.14 8.34 5.35
N ALA A 18 -4.01 8.99 5.61
CA ALA A 18 -2.83 8.38 6.21
C ALA A 18 -3.10 7.79 7.60
N ALA A 19 -3.87 8.49 8.44
CA ALA A 19 -4.20 7.99 9.77
C ALA A 19 -5.02 6.68 9.71
N ARG A 20 -5.87 6.51 8.69
CA ARG A 20 -6.61 5.26 8.47
C ARG A 20 -5.66 4.12 8.09
N ILE A 21 -4.79 4.34 7.11
CA ILE A 21 -3.79 3.33 6.68
C ILE A 21 -2.86 2.93 7.84
N VAL A 22 -2.36 3.90 8.60
CA VAL A 22 -1.55 3.63 9.80
C VAL A 22 -2.35 2.85 10.85
N LYS A 23 -3.63 3.17 11.06
CA LYS A 23 -4.46 2.42 11.99
C LYS A 23 -4.69 0.97 11.50
N ASP A 24 -4.97 0.77 10.22
CA ASP A 24 -5.29 -0.54 9.67
C ASP A 24 -4.04 -1.43 9.56
N PHE A 25 -2.95 -0.96 8.96
CA PHE A 25 -1.76 -1.80 8.78
C PHE A 25 -0.75 -1.69 9.92
N VAL A 26 -0.36 -0.48 10.31
CA VAL A 26 0.69 -0.33 11.32
C VAL A 26 0.20 -0.80 12.69
N TYR A 27 -0.97 -0.32 13.11
CA TYR A 27 -1.47 -0.63 14.44
C TYR A 27 -2.08 -2.03 14.54
N ASP A 28 -2.92 -2.46 13.59
CA ASP A 28 -3.57 -3.77 13.67
C ASP A 28 -2.67 -4.94 13.21
N LEU A 29 -1.63 -4.71 12.39
CA LEU A 29 -0.69 -5.76 11.93
C LEU A 29 0.73 -5.58 12.46
N TYR A 30 1.42 -4.47 12.15
CA TYR A 30 2.85 -4.36 12.41
C TYR A 30 3.22 -4.21 13.89
N PHE A 31 2.42 -3.51 14.68
CA PHE A 31 2.67 -3.36 16.11
C PHE A 31 2.64 -4.71 16.83
N PRO A 32 1.58 -5.53 16.69
CA PRO A 32 1.53 -6.87 17.27
C PRO A 32 2.72 -7.77 16.90
N VAL A 33 3.12 -7.81 15.62
CA VAL A 33 4.25 -8.67 15.19
C VAL A 33 5.60 -8.17 15.70
N HIS A 34 5.71 -6.88 16.04
CA HIS A 34 6.90 -6.30 16.70
C HIS A 34 6.83 -6.31 18.23
N GLY A 35 5.75 -6.85 18.81
CA GLY A 35 5.51 -6.86 20.26
C GLY A 35 5.21 -5.48 20.85
N LEU A 36 4.75 -4.54 20.03
CA LEU A 36 4.35 -3.21 20.45
C LEU A 36 2.92 -3.20 20.96
N SER A 37 2.64 -2.29 21.89
CA SER A 37 1.36 -2.12 22.55
C SER A 37 0.64 -0.85 22.08
N SER A 38 -0.61 -0.69 22.48
CA SER A 38 -1.36 0.55 22.21
C SER A 38 -0.75 1.81 22.83
N LYS A 39 0.15 1.67 23.81
CA LYS A 39 0.84 2.80 24.44
C LYS A 39 1.93 3.38 23.55
N ASP A 40 2.46 2.58 22.62
CA ASP A 40 3.55 2.96 21.74
C ASP A 40 3.09 3.83 20.56
N ILE A 41 1.76 3.98 20.40
CA ILE A 41 1.13 4.74 19.31
C ILE A 41 1.65 6.19 19.26
N PHE A 42 1.79 6.85 20.41
CA PHE A 42 2.22 8.26 20.47
C PHE A 42 3.71 8.44 20.16
N THR A 43 4.48 7.36 20.22
CA THR A 43 5.92 7.38 19.91
C THR A 43 6.14 7.29 18.40
N TYR A 44 5.42 6.39 17.71
CA TYR A 44 5.73 6.07 16.31
C TYR A 44 4.75 6.69 15.31
N CYS A 45 3.47 6.84 15.65
CA CYS A 45 2.46 7.33 14.70
C CYS A 45 2.71 8.75 14.17
N PRO A 46 3.23 9.74 14.93
CA PRO A 46 3.48 11.06 14.36
C PRO A 46 4.39 10.99 13.12
N THR A 47 5.42 10.14 13.16
CA THR A 47 6.33 9.95 12.04
C THR A 47 5.68 9.14 10.92
N LEU A 48 5.03 8.01 11.25
CA LEU A 48 4.44 7.12 10.25
C LEU A 48 3.28 7.80 9.50
N ILE A 49 2.41 8.53 10.20
CA ILE A 49 1.36 9.33 9.57
C ILE A 49 1.99 10.42 8.69
N SER A 50 3.06 11.09 9.13
CA SER A 50 3.70 12.12 8.30
C SER A 50 4.29 11.55 7.01
N ILE A 51 4.91 10.37 7.06
CA ILE A 51 5.44 9.68 5.89
C ILE A 51 4.29 9.28 4.95
N GLU A 52 3.28 8.62 5.48
CA GLU A 52 2.12 8.18 4.70
C GLU A 52 1.35 9.35 4.06
N SER A 53 1.18 10.46 4.79
CA SER A 53 0.58 11.68 4.23
C SER A 53 1.37 12.23 3.03
N MET A 54 2.70 12.07 3.02
CA MET A 54 3.52 12.49 1.89
C MET A 54 3.40 11.55 0.70
N VAL A 55 3.28 10.24 0.94
CA VAL A 55 2.99 9.25 -0.11
C VAL A 55 1.64 9.59 -0.76
N TYR A 56 0.58 9.69 0.04
CA TYR A 56 -0.75 10.06 -0.44
C TYR A 56 -0.78 11.40 -1.18
N GLN A 57 -0.01 12.38 -0.70
CA GLN A 57 0.08 13.69 -1.38
C GLN A 57 0.74 13.60 -2.76
N VAL A 58 1.75 12.73 -2.92
CA VAL A 58 2.39 12.45 -4.21
C VAL A 58 1.39 11.78 -5.15
N ASP A 59 0.61 10.82 -4.65
CA ASP A 59 -0.37 10.08 -5.45
C ASP A 59 -1.51 11.00 -5.93
N LEU A 60 -2.07 11.83 -5.04
CA LEU A 60 -3.08 12.83 -5.42
C LEU A 60 -2.60 13.76 -6.54
N VAL A 61 -1.35 14.24 -6.46
CA VAL A 61 -0.80 15.12 -7.51
C VAL A 61 -0.62 14.35 -8.82
N ALA A 62 -0.19 13.08 -8.74
CA ALA A 62 -0.03 12.23 -9.91
C ALA A 62 -1.37 11.90 -10.59
N GLU A 63 -2.43 11.61 -9.84
CA GLU A 63 -3.78 11.36 -10.35
C GLU A 63 -4.38 12.61 -11.02
N ASN A 64 -4.28 13.78 -10.37
CA ASN A 64 -4.76 15.04 -10.93
C ASN A 64 -4.05 15.40 -12.25
N ALA A 65 -2.75 15.12 -12.35
CA ALA A 65 -2.00 15.33 -13.58
C ALA A 65 -2.48 14.42 -14.74
N LYS A 66 -3.03 13.23 -14.46
CA LYS A 66 -3.61 12.33 -15.48
C LYS A 66 -4.98 12.80 -15.98
N ALA A 67 -5.78 13.43 -15.11
CA ALA A 67 -7.15 13.85 -15.44
C ALA A 67 -7.22 15.04 -16.43
N VAL A 68 -6.14 15.83 -16.56
CA VAL A 68 -6.12 17.02 -17.42
C VAL A 68 -5.42 16.72 -18.75
N ASN A 69 -6.19 16.63 -19.83
CA ASN A 69 -5.68 16.41 -21.18
C ASN A 69 -4.58 17.42 -21.58
N VAL A 70 -3.47 16.84 -22.05
CA VAL A 70 -2.18 17.45 -22.42
C VAL A 70 -2.31 18.45 -23.56
N VAL A 71 -2.32 19.76 -23.27
CA VAL A 71 -1.71 20.81 -24.14
C VAL A 71 -1.22 22.04 -23.34
N GLN A 72 -1.71 22.34 -22.13
CA GLN A 72 -1.32 23.58 -21.42
C GLN A 72 -0.88 23.43 -19.94
N THR A 73 -1.00 22.26 -19.32
CA THR A 73 -0.71 22.01 -17.89
C THR A 73 0.62 21.32 -17.59
N GLU A 74 1.37 20.87 -18.59
CA GLU A 74 2.58 20.04 -18.41
C GLU A 74 3.67 20.66 -17.50
N ASN A 75 3.67 21.98 -17.27
CA ASN A 75 4.72 22.63 -16.47
C ASN A 75 4.43 22.72 -14.97
N GLN A 76 3.19 22.93 -14.51
CA GLN A 76 2.95 23.22 -13.09
C GLN A 76 2.76 21.96 -12.25
N ASP A 77 1.99 20.98 -12.72
CA ASP A 77 1.75 19.75 -11.97
C ASP A 77 2.99 18.84 -11.95
N PHE A 78 3.72 18.80 -13.07
CA PHE A 78 5.01 18.10 -13.13
C PHE A 78 6.05 18.74 -12.19
N GLN A 79 6.12 20.07 -12.14
CA GLN A 79 6.97 20.77 -11.17
C GLN A 79 6.52 20.50 -9.73
N THR A 80 5.21 20.46 -9.47
CA THR A 80 4.65 20.17 -8.14
C THR A 80 4.98 18.75 -7.71
N LEU A 81 4.78 17.76 -8.58
CA LEU A 81 5.13 16.35 -8.33
C LEU A 81 6.63 16.20 -8.06
N THR A 82 7.47 16.85 -8.88
CA THR A 82 8.92 16.84 -8.71
C THR A 82 9.33 17.46 -7.36
N MET A 83 8.70 18.57 -6.97
CA MET A 83 8.94 19.24 -5.69
C MET A 83 8.46 18.40 -4.50
N GLN A 84 7.33 17.70 -4.62
CA GLN A 84 6.81 16.81 -3.58
C GLN A 84 7.74 15.61 -3.37
N LYS A 85 8.10 14.91 -4.46
CA LYS A 85 9.09 13.82 -4.41
C LYS A 85 10.41 14.30 -3.79
N TYR A 86 10.94 15.44 -4.25
CA TYR A 86 12.18 16.00 -3.69
C TYR A 86 12.06 16.28 -2.18
N SER A 87 10.94 16.86 -1.75
CA SER A 87 10.69 17.15 -0.33
C SER A 87 10.59 15.88 0.50
N PHE A 88 9.97 14.83 -0.06
CA PHE A 88 9.87 13.52 0.57
C PHE A 88 11.24 12.86 0.75
N PHE A 89 12.05 12.78 -0.32
CA PHE A 89 13.42 12.27 -0.23
C PHE A 89 14.28 13.07 0.75
N LYS A 90 14.13 14.40 0.77
CA LYS A 90 14.85 15.26 1.71
C LYS A 90 14.45 14.99 3.16
N LEU A 91 13.17 14.73 3.42
CA LEU A 91 12.70 14.35 4.76
C LEU A 91 13.29 13.00 5.19
N LEU A 92 13.18 11.97 4.35
CA LEU A 92 13.73 10.64 4.63
C LEU A 92 15.23 10.69 4.95
N LYS A 93 16.00 11.47 4.19
CA LYS A 93 17.44 11.69 4.46
C LYS A 93 17.69 12.46 5.75
N LYS A 94 16.88 13.49 6.04
CA LYS A 94 17.01 14.28 7.28
C LYS A 94 16.70 13.44 8.53
N LEU A 95 15.78 12.48 8.42
CA LEU A 95 15.41 11.55 9.49
C LEU A 95 16.33 10.33 9.57
N ASP A 96 17.36 10.23 8.73
CA ASP A 96 18.25 9.07 8.63
C ASP A 96 17.52 7.73 8.36
N PHE A 97 16.44 7.81 7.58
CA PHE A 97 15.66 6.66 7.14
C PHE A 97 16.01 6.21 5.72
N TYR A 98 16.59 7.09 4.89
CA TYR A 98 16.89 6.74 3.51
C TYR A 98 18.04 5.73 3.39
N ASP A 99 17.71 4.52 2.95
CA ASP A 99 18.67 3.45 2.68
C ASP A 99 18.18 2.59 1.48
N PRO A 100 18.95 1.57 1.02
CA PRO A 100 18.58 0.79 -0.15
C PRO A 100 17.25 0.05 -0.06
N GLU A 101 16.78 -0.35 1.13
CA GLU A 101 15.49 -1.04 1.25
C GLU A 101 14.34 -0.03 1.11
N ILE A 102 14.48 1.16 1.70
CA ILE A 102 13.53 2.26 1.48
C ILE A 102 13.49 2.67 0.00
N GLU A 103 14.64 2.80 -0.66
CA GLU A 103 14.73 3.12 -2.09
C GLU A 103 14.01 2.07 -2.96
N LYS A 104 14.13 0.78 -2.60
CA LYS A 104 13.43 -0.31 -3.27
C LYS A 104 11.91 -0.20 -3.12
N GLN A 105 11.40 0.08 -1.91
CA GLN A 105 9.94 0.24 -1.71
C GLN A 105 9.39 1.45 -2.51
N LEU A 106 10.15 2.56 -2.55
CA LEU A 106 9.79 3.72 -3.38
C LEU A 106 9.77 3.39 -4.87
N ALA A 107 10.75 2.62 -5.35
CA ALA A 107 10.79 2.18 -6.75
C ALA A 107 9.61 1.26 -7.10
N MET A 108 9.19 0.39 -6.17
CA MET A 108 8.00 -0.45 -6.33
C MET A 108 6.72 0.39 -6.41
N GLY A 109 6.57 1.44 -5.59
CA GLY A 109 5.45 2.39 -5.70
C GLY A 109 5.43 3.11 -7.06
N GLU A 110 6.59 3.51 -7.58
CA GLU A 110 6.65 4.08 -8.94
C GLU A 110 6.30 3.08 -10.05
N GLU A 111 6.65 1.80 -9.87
CA GLU A 111 6.25 0.72 -10.78
C GLU A 111 4.73 0.51 -10.75
N PHE A 112 4.13 0.49 -9.56
CA PHE A 112 2.68 0.40 -9.36
C PHE A 112 1.94 1.46 -10.17
N VAL A 113 2.30 2.74 -9.97
CA VAL A 113 1.64 3.87 -10.66
C VAL A 113 1.78 3.76 -12.19
N LYS A 114 2.90 3.25 -12.71
CA LYS A 114 3.09 3.07 -14.16
C LYS A 114 2.18 1.97 -14.71
N LEU A 115 2.09 0.84 -14.01
CA LEU A 115 1.27 -0.29 -14.43
C LEU A 115 -0.22 0.00 -14.33
N GLU A 116 -0.66 0.63 -13.23
CA GLU A 116 -2.04 1.11 -13.07
C GLU A 116 -2.41 2.10 -14.20
N ASN A 117 -1.51 3.04 -14.48
CA ASN A 117 -1.35 3.82 -15.72
C ASN A 117 -1.82 3.13 -16.99
N LYS A 118 -1.08 2.08 -17.28
CA LYS A 118 -1.20 1.33 -18.51
C LYS A 118 -2.56 0.62 -18.60
N VAL A 119 -3.02 0.03 -17.49
CA VAL A 119 -4.25 -0.76 -17.46
C VAL A 119 -5.50 0.14 -17.52
N THR A 120 -5.50 1.26 -16.80
CA THR A 120 -6.63 2.22 -16.79
C THR A 120 -6.77 2.98 -18.11
N ALA A 121 -5.67 3.25 -18.84
CA ALA A 121 -5.70 3.92 -20.14
C ALA A 121 -6.18 3.05 -21.31
N GLY A 122 -6.81 1.90 -21.05
CA GLY A 122 -7.32 0.97 -22.08
C GLY A 122 -6.24 0.07 -22.68
N GLY A 123 -5.12 -0.14 -21.99
CA GLY A 123 -4.13 -1.14 -22.36
C GLY A 123 -4.71 -2.56 -22.37
N VAL A 124 -4.04 -3.48 -23.09
CA VAL A 124 -4.36 -4.90 -23.03
C VAL A 124 -4.16 -5.38 -21.59
N ILE A 125 -5.23 -5.89 -20.98
CA ILE A 125 -5.20 -6.45 -19.63
C ILE A 125 -4.71 -7.89 -19.75
N ASP A 126 -3.63 -8.21 -19.04
CA ASP A 126 -3.14 -9.59 -18.87
C ASP A 126 -3.18 -9.96 -17.38
N HIS A 127 -3.43 -11.25 -17.10
CA HIS A 127 -3.50 -11.75 -15.73
C HIS A 127 -2.20 -11.49 -14.95
N SER A 128 -1.03 -11.68 -15.57
CA SER A 128 0.24 -11.46 -14.89
C SER A 128 0.44 -9.99 -14.52
N GLU A 129 -0.06 -9.06 -15.34
CA GLU A 129 0.02 -7.62 -15.05
C GLU A 129 -0.94 -7.22 -13.92
N VAL A 130 -2.16 -7.75 -13.92
CA VAL A 130 -3.12 -7.53 -12.81
C VAL A 130 -2.55 -8.04 -11.49
N MET A 131 -1.94 -9.23 -11.51
CA MET A 131 -1.29 -9.77 -10.31
C MET A 131 -0.08 -8.96 -9.88
N ARG A 132 0.73 -8.48 -10.82
CA ARG A 132 1.85 -7.60 -10.50
C ARG A 132 1.38 -6.30 -9.85
N ILE A 133 0.28 -5.71 -10.32
CA ILE A 133 -0.31 -4.52 -9.69
C ILE A 133 -0.78 -4.84 -8.26
N ALA A 134 -1.49 -5.95 -8.07
CA ALA A 134 -1.96 -6.37 -6.74
C ALA A 134 -0.79 -6.57 -5.75
N GLU A 135 0.32 -7.16 -6.20
CA GLU A 135 1.53 -7.36 -5.39
C GLU A 135 2.25 -6.05 -5.03
N LEU A 136 2.17 -5.05 -5.90
CA LEU A 136 2.83 -3.75 -5.73
C LEU A 136 1.98 -2.74 -4.94
N ARG A 137 0.66 -2.93 -4.85
CA ARG A 137 -0.29 -2.02 -4.19
C ARG A 137 0.10 -1.76 -2.73
N SER A 138 0.48 -2.81 -2.01
CA SER A 138 0.99 -2.77 -0.63
C SER A 138 2.38 -2.14 -0.44
N SER A 139 2.96 -1.47 -1.44
CA SER A 139 4.33 -0.92 -1.34
C SER A 139 4.46 0.27 -0.39
N ASP A 140 3.40 1.07 -0.24
CA ASP A 140 3.28 2.18 0.71
C ASP A 140 3.26 1.69 2.18
N VAL A 141 2.41 0.71 2.49
CA VAL A 141 2.35 0.11 3.83
C VAL A 141 3.62 -0.67 4.15
N ARG A 142 4.27 -1.26 3.14
CA ARG A 142 5.57 -1.93 3.34
C ARG A 142 6.70 -0.94 3.54
N LEU A 143 6.64 0.22 2.89
CA LEU A 143 7.49 1.36 3.21
C LEU A 143 7.31 1.76 4.68
N LEU A 144 6.07 1.86 5.19
CA LEU A 144 5.81 2.14 6.60
C LEU A 144 6.39 1.07 7.54
N HIS A 145 6.33 -0.21 7.17
CA HIS A 145 6.96 -1.28 7.95
C HIS A 145 8.48 -1.13 8.02
N CYS A 146 9.12 -0.81 6.89
CA CYS A 146 10.56 -0.52 6.84
C CYS A 146 10.92 0.69 7.70
N ILE A 147 10.14 1.78 7.65
CA ILE A 147 10.33 2.94 8.52
C ILE A 147 10.14 2.56 10.00
N LEU A 148 9.22 1.65 10.32
CA LEU A 148 9.04 1.15 11.69
C LEU A 148 10.30 0.41 12.18
N PHE A 149 10.96 -0.42 11.36
CA PHE A 149 12.25 -1.01 11.73
C PHE A 149 13.31 0.04 12.10
N ARG A 150 13.39 1.12 11.31
CA ARG A 150 14.30 2.25 11.58
C ARG A 150 13.96 2.95 12.90
N LEU A 151 12.68 3.22 13.14
CA LEU A 151 12.19 3.82 14.38
C LEU A 151 12.47 2.94 15.61
N LEU A 152 12.43 1.62 15.45
CA LEU A 152 12.77 0.65 16.50
C LEU A 152 14.27 0.46 16.70
N GLY A 153 15.11 1.03 15.83
CA GLY A 153 16.56 0.81 15.83
C GLY A 153 16.94 -0.65 15.57
N LYS A 154 16.10 -1.40 14.84
CA LYS A 154 16.32 -2.82 14.52
C LYS A 154 16.80 -2.97 13.07
N PRO A 155 17.65 -3.96 12.76
CA PRO A 155 17.91 -4.32 11.38
C PRO A 155 16.64 -4.87 10.73
N TYR A 156 16.55 -4.78 9.40
CA TYR A 156 15.46 -5.42 8.65
C TYR A 156 15.47 -6.92 8.87
N ASP A 157 14.29 -7.48 9.14
CA ASP A 157 14.08 -8.92 9.20
C ASP A 157 13.44 -9.38 7.89
N GLU A 158 14.25 -9.88 6.97
CA GLU A 158 13.81 -10.35 5.66
C GLU A 158 12.78 -11.50 5.77
N LYS A 159 12.86 -12.34 6.81
CA LYS A 159 11.90 -13.43 7.01
C LYS A 159 10.56 -12.86 7.42
N LEU A 160 10.54 -11.89 8.33
CA LEU A 160 9.31 -11.23 8.75
C LEU A 160 8.68 -10.45 7.60
N LEU A 161 9.47 -9.69 6.83
CA LEU A 161 8.99 -8.98 5.65
C LEU A 161 8.38 -9.95 4.61
N SER A 162 9.06 -11.07 4.35
CA SER A 162 8.56 -12.10 3.42
C SER A 162 7.31 -12.82 3.93
N LEU A 163 7.19 -12.99 5.25
CA LEU A 163 6.01 -13.60 5.88
C LEU A 163 4.77 -12.71 5.74
N LEU A 164 4.91 -11.40 5.93
CA LEU A 164 3.76 -10.48 5.92
C LEU A 164 3.36 -10.06 4.51
N TRP A 165 4.25 -10.15 3.52
CA TRP A 165 3.95 -9.80 2.13
C TRP A 165 2.65 -10.44 1.59
N PRO A 166 2.42 -11.77 1.71
CA PRO A 166 1.14 -12.36 1.28
C PRO A 166 -0.07 -11.86 2.05
N VAL A 167 0.08 -11.56 3.35
CA VAL A 167 -1.00 -11.05 4.21
C VAL A 167 -1.44 -9.65 3.76
N GLU A 168 -0.47 -8.81 3.42
CA GLU A 168 -0.68 -7.45 2.92
C GLU A 168 -1.38 -7.48 1.54
N VAL A 169 -0.93 -8.35 0.63
CA VAL A 169 -1.56 -8.52 -0.70
C VAL A 169 -3.00 -9.01 -0.58
N ILE A 170 -3.27 -9.98 0.30
CA ILE A 170 -4.63 -10.46 0.55
C ILE A 170 -5.52 -9.31 1.05
N ALA A 171 -5.04 -8.54 2.04
CA ALA A 171 -5.82 -7.44 2.60
C ALA A 171 -6.17 -6.37 1.55
N ASP A 172 -5.24 -6.01 0.67
CA ASP A 172 -5.52 -5.07 -0.42
C ASP A 172 -6.54 -5.60 -1.43
N ILE A 173 -6.43 -6.87 -1.84
CA ILE A 173 -7.42 -7.49 -2.73
C ILE A 173 -8.80 -7.54 -2.07
N VAL A 174 -8.86 -7.83 -0.77
CA VAL A 174 -10.13 -7.90 -0.04
C VAL A 174 -10.73 -6.51 0.20
N ASN A 175 -9.92 -5.48 0.42
CA ASN A 175 -10.40 -4.10 0.45
C ASN A 175 -11.08 -3.72 -0.86
N ASP A 176 -10.49 -4.11 -2.01
CA ASP A 176 -11.11 -3.91 -3.32
C ASP A 176 -12.46 -4.66 -3.46
N PHE A 177 -12.75 -5.72 -2.69
CA PHE A 177 -14.08 -6.33 -2.70
C PHE A 177 -15.15 -5.47 -2.03
N ILE A 178 -14.76 -4.71 -1.00
CA ILE A 178 -15.66 -3.81 -0.26
C ILE A 178 -16.05 -2.63 -1.14
N ASP A 179 -15.07 -2.03 -1.82
CA ASP A 179 -15.24 -0.84 -2.65
C ASP A 179 -15.68 -1.17 -4.11
N TYR A 180 -15.76 -2.46 -4.46
CA TYR A 180 -15.97 -2.95 -5.82
C TYR A 180 -17.10 -2.27 -6.60
N ALA A 181 -18.28 -2.15 -6.00
CA ALA A 181 -19.44 -1.58 -6.69
C ALA A 181 -19.27 -0.07 -6.97
N ASP A 182 -18.66 0.65 -6.04
CA ASP A 182 -18.40 2.09 -6.17
C ASP A 182 -17.29 2.34 -7.17
N ASP A 183 -16.22 1.53 -7.16
CA ASP A 183 -15.11 1.63 -8.10
C ASP A 183 -15.55 1.35 -9.55
N VAL A 184 -16.40 0.35 -9.77
CA VAL A 184 -16.99 0.08 -11.09
C VAL A 184 -17.80 1.28 -11.56
N ASN A 185 -18.64 1.85 -10.70
CA ASN A 185 -19.48 2.99 -11.04
C ASN A 185 -18.67 4.27 -11.34
N GLN A 186 -17.50 4.43 -10.71
CA GLN A 186 -16.62 5.58 -10.88
C GLN A 186 -15.53 5.36 -11.96
N ASP A 187 -15.55 4.22 -12.65
CA ASP A 187 -14.51 3.79 -13.59
C ASP A 187 -13.09 3.76 -12.99
N GLN A 188 -12.98 3.47 -11.69
CA GLN A 188 -11.71 3.38 -10.99
C GLN A 188 -11.06 2.01 -11.15
N TYR A 189 -9.73 1.97 -10.97
CA TYR A 189 -9.02 0.70 -10.91
C TYR A 189 -9.44 -0.09 -9.67
N ASN A 190 -9.72 -1.37 -9.87
CA ASN A 190 -10.04 -2.30 -8.80
C ASN A 190 -9.57 -3.69 -9.25
N THR A 191 -8.85 -4.41 -8.40
CA THR A 191 -8.22 -5.69 -8.76
C THR A 191 -9.29 -6.71 -9.17
N TYR A 192 -10.39 -6.81 -8.43
CA TYR A 192 -11.47 -7.73 -8.78
C TYR A 192 -12.19 -7.34 -10.08
N ARG A 193 -12.40 -6.04 -10.31
CA ARG A 193 -12.91 -5.53 -11.58
C ARG A 193 -12.05 -5.98 -12.76
N MET A 194 -10.73 -5.97 -12.62
CA MET A 194 -9.83 -6.46 -13.68
C MET A 194 -9.99 -7.97 -13.92
N PHE A 195 -10.18 -8.76 -12.86
CA PHE A 195 -10.52 -10.19 -12.99
C PHE A 195 -11.85 -10.39 -13.73
N VAL A 196 -12.86 -9.57 -13.46
CA VAL A 196 -14.14 -9.61 -14.19
C VAL A 196 -13.96 -9.25 -15.66
N LYS A 197 -13.11 -8.27 -15.99
CA LYS A 197 -12.78 -7.94 -17.39
C LYS A 197 -12.10 -9.11 -18.11
N LEU A 198 -11.20 -9.84 -17.44
CA LEU A 198 -10.45 -10.98 -17.98
C LEU A 198 -11.28 -12.27 -18.11
N TYR A 199 -12.04 -12.60 -17.06
CA TYR A 199 -12.64 -13.92 -16.88
C TYR A 199 -14.17 -13.92 -16.84
N LYS A 200 -14.79 -12.73 -16.91
CA LYS A 200 -16.24 -12.53 -16.87
C LYS A 200 -16.85 -13.24 -15.67
N GLU A 201 -17.86 -14.08 -15.86
CA GLU A 201 -18.58 -14.77 -14.79
C GLU A 201 -17.70 -15.75 -13.99
N LYS A 202 -16.54 -16.15 -14.53
CA LYS A 202 -15.59 -17.03 -13.84
C LYS A 202 -14.61 -16.29 -12.92
N ALA A 203 -14.64 -14.96 -12.89
CA ALA A 203 -13.76 -14.16 -12.04
C ALA A 203 -13.71 -14.59 -10.56
N PRO A 204 -14.83 -14.98 -9.90
CA PRO A 204 -14.78 -15.47 -8.53
C PRO A 204 -13.88 -16.69 -8.33
N ASP A 205 -13.87 -17.62 -9.28
CA ASP A 205 -13.07 -18.85 -9.20
C ASP A 205 -11.57 -18.52 -9.33
N TYR A 206 -11.21 -17.62 -10.25
CA TYR A 206 -9.83 -17.23 -10.48
C TYR A 206 -9.26 -16.38 -9.35
N ILE A 207 -10.00 -15.39 -8.83
CA ILE A 207 -9.49 -14.57 -7.72
C ILE A 207 -9.35 -15.41 -6.45
N LYS A 208 -10.27 -16.37 -6.22
CA LYS A 208 -10.17 -17.30 -5.10
C LYS A 208 -8.91 -18.16 -5.20
N ALA A 209 -8.57 -18.67 -6.38
CA ALA A 209 -7.35 -19.45 -6.57
C ALA A 209 -6.08 -18.65 -6.27
N GLU A 210 -6.03 -17.36 -6.60
CA GLU A 210 -4.91 -16.48 -6.23
C GLU A 210 -4.87 -16.19 -4.73
N LEU A 211 -6.01 -15.94 -4.08
CA LEU A 211 -6.07 -15.79 -2.62
C LEU A 211 -5.57 -17.06 -1.91
N ASP A 212 -6.02 -18.24 -2.34
CA ASP A 212 -5.57 -19.53 -1.79
C ASP A 212 -4.04 -19.70 -1.94
N LYS A 213 -3.45 -19.22 -3.04
CA LYS A 213 -2.00 -19.25 -3.27
C LYS A 213 -1.25 -18.35 -2.28
N TYR A 214 -1.72 -17.13 -2.03
CA TYR A 214 -1.11 -16.26 -1.01
C TYR A 214 -1.27 -16.80 0.41
N GLU A 215 -2.44 -17.39 0.74
CA GLU A 215 -2.65 -18.05 2.02
C GLU A 215 -1.67 -19.22 2.23
N ASN A 216 -1.44 -20.02 1.19
CA ASN A 216 -0.48 -21.12 1.25
C ASN A 216 0.96 -20.60 1.36
N SER A 217 1.30 -19.55 0.63
CA SER A 217 2.60 -18.88 0.78
C SER A 217 2.82 -18.39 2.22
N PHE A 218 1.81 -17.78 2.85
CA PHE A 218 1.89 -17.39 4.25
C PHE A 218 2.14 -18.59 5.19
N LYS A 219 1.41 -19.69 4.99
CA LYS A 219 1.59 -20.94 5.78
C LYS A 219 2.99 -21.53 5.60
N ASP A 220 3.54 -21.47 4.39
CA ASP A 220 4.89 -21.95 4.09
C ASP A 220 5.95 -21.07 4.76
N GLN A 221 5.82 -19.75 4.67
CA GLN A 221 6.74 -18.80 5.32
C GLN A 221 6.70 -18.92 6.85
N LEU A 222 5.51 -19.17 7.44
CA LEU A 222 5.38 -19.44 8.87
C LEU A 222 6.26 -20.61 9.32
N ASN A 223 6.55 -21.58 8.45
CA ASN A 223 7.36 -22.73 8.83
C ASN A 223 8.82 -22.38 9.17
N LEU A 224 9.29 -21.20 8.75
CA LEU A 224 10.66 -20.70 8.97
C LEU A 224 10.91 -20.12 10.36
N PHE A 225 9.85 -19.94 11.16
CA PHE A 225 9.92 -19.32 12.50
C PHE A 225 10.00 -20.37 13.62
N SER A 226 10.42 -19.96 14.81
CA SER A 226 10.39 -20.83 16.00
C SER A 226 8.95 -21.11 16.44
N ILE A 227 8.71 -22.14 17.25
CA ILE A 227 7.34 -22.48 17.72
C ILE A 227 6.72 -21.31 18.49
N ASP A 228 7.49 -20.65 19.35
CA ASP A 228 7.02 -19.54 20.18
C ASP A 228 6.69 -18.30 19.33
N ASP A 229 7.53 -17.99 18.34
CA ASP A 229 7.30 -16.88 17.41
C ASP A 229 6.08 -17.15 16.51
N LYS A 230 5.94 -18.39 16.01
CA LYS A 230 4.82 -18.79 15.14
C LYS A 230 3.48 -18.52 15.79
N GLN A 231 3.31 -18.86 17.07
CA GLN A 231 2.02 -18.69 17.73
C GLN A 231 1.61 -17.22 17.81
N SER A 232 2.55 -16.34 18.14
CA SER A 232 2.33 -14.89 18.21
C SER A 232 2.01 -14.31 16.83
N LEU A 233 2.78 -14.71 15.80
CA LEU A 233 2.60 -14.26 14.42
C LEU A 233 1.26 -14.73 13.84
N ILE A 234 0.88 -16.00 14.07
CA ILE A 234 -0.42 -16.54 13.66
C ILE A 234 -1.55 -15.73 14.30
N SER A 235 -1.46 -15.44 15.60
CA SER A 235 -2.48 -14.68 16.31
C SER A 235 -2.65 -13.27 15.70
N ALA A 236 -1.55 -12.56 15.48
CA ALA A 236 -1.56 -11.21 14.89
C ALA A 236 -2.14 -11.21 13.47
N CYS A 237 -1.60 -12.05 12.58
CA CYS A 237 -2.01 -12.07 11.17
C CYS A 237 -3.45 -12.58 11.01
N SER A 238 -3.88 -13.57 11.80
CA SER A 238 -5.25 -14.09 11.71
C SER A 238 -6.27 -13.06 12.21
N GLN A 239 -5.93 -12.29 13.26
CA GLN A 239 -6.78 -11.20 13.72
C GLN A 239 -6.90 -10.10 12.66
N PHE A 240 -5.78 -9.71 12.05
CA PHE A 240 -5.75 -8.73 10.98
C PHE A 240 -6.56 -9.17 9.76
N LEU A 241 -6.34 -10.38 9.24
CA LEU A 241 -7.08 -10.93 8.10
C LEU A 241 -8.58 -11.09 8.39
N LYS A 242 -8.95 -11.41 9.63
CA LYS A 242 -10.36 -11.45 10.03
C LYS A 242 -11.00 -10.06 10.02
N ALA A 243 -10.24 -9.01 10.34
CA ALA A 243 -10.73 -7.64 10.23
C ALA A 243 -10.83 -7.17 8.76
N HIS A 244 -9.98 -7.74 7.89
CA HIS A 244 -9.92 -7.50 6.44
C HIS A 244 -10.48 -8.70 5.67
N SER A 245 -11.69 -9.14 6.03
CA SER A 245 -12.39 -10.23 5.34
C SER A 245 -13.66 -9.70 4.70
N ALA A 246 -13.88 -10.03 3.43
CA ALA A 246 -15.11 -9.76 2.71
C ALA A 246 -15.48 -10.96 1.84
N GLU A 247 -16.77 -11.13 1.56
CA GLU A 247 -17.22 -12.12 0.59
C GLU A 247 -16.86 -11.65 -0.82
N ILE A 248 -16.45 -12.59 -1.69
CA ILE A 248 -16.18 -12.28 -3.10
C ILE A 248 -17.50 -11.82 -3.74
N PRO A 249 -17.56 -10.58 -4.27
CA PRO A 249 -18.81 -10.02 -4.76
C PRO A 249 -19.21 -10.65 -6.10
N GLN A 250 -20.50 -10.54 -6.44
CA GLN A 250 -20.98 -11.00 -7.75
C GLN A 250 -20.41 -10.12 -8.87
N PRO A 251 -19.94 -10.70 -10.00
CA PRO A 251 -19.40 -9.93 -11.11
C PRO A 251 -20.41 -8.92 -11.69
N ILE A 252 -20.00 -7.66 -11.82
CA ILE A 252 -20.67 -6.63 -12.62
C ILE A 252 -20.03 -6.65 -14.01
N LEU A 253 -20.79 -7.07 -15.02
CA LEU A 253 -20.27 -7.19 -16.38
C LEU A 253 -20.36 -5.84 -17.11
N GLU A 254 -19.18 -5.31 -17.46
CA GLU A 254 -18.98 -4.12 -18.29
C GLU A 254 -18.66 -4.48 -19.76
#